data_AF-A0A7S2VSD2-F1
#
_entry.id   AF-A0A7S2VSD2-F1
#
_cell.length_a   1.000
_cell.length_b   1.000
_cell.length_c   1.000
_cell.angle_alpha   90.00
_cell.angle_beta   90.00
_cell.angle_gamma   90.00
#
_symmetry.space_group_name_H-M   'P 1'
#
loop_
_entity.id
_entity.type
_entity.pdbx_description
1 polymer ?
#
loop_
_entity_poly.entity_id
_entity_poly.type
_entity_poly.pdbx_seq_one_letter_code
_entity_poly.pdbx_strand_id
1 'polypeptide(L)'
;RDTCGRVAEQDWEPLRIGYEFLDAEGVPGDVRDFIEHRVLARAIGYWSRALRVRRASEPLRAEYIGQNCEKYGLAFGGKVLTAEERYTCDSAKPPVCGPHGLEIPARYLKSKRVCSKNCQSTVETFAHLLKADQVCDNCTDLPEGPGAAGQDFFVFVTVKDDFCEDGVQAHATTCVKDQCDRPIFGLINFCRGKVSVAEADADRQVTTAVHEMAHALAFSAHHFQYFRHPDGTPRVPRDPIEPSLLKGSVPWRCSYADGRTSYRFPDPAGDRRYVDLHASGVVGKFDERGLGECPCPLGQPDLLS
;
A
#
# COMPACT_ATOMS: atom_id res chain seq x y z
N ARG A 1 12.34 -14.84 4.42
CA ARG A 1 11.25 -13.89 4.78
C ARG A 1 10.46 -14.53 5.91
N ASP A 2 10.26 -13.83 7.04
CA ASP A 2 9.59 -14.42 8.20
C ASP A 2 8.09 -14.65 7.95
N THR A 3 7.57 -15.77 8.44
CA THR A 3 6.13 -16.07 8.45
C THR A 3 5.43 -15.28 9.54
N CYS A 4 4.13 -15.03 9.41
CA CYS A 4 3.39 -14.24 10.40
C CYS A 4 3.29 -14.92 11.76
N GLY A 5 3.39 -16.25 11.84
CA GLY A 5 3.55 -16.96 13.11
C GLY A 5 4.89 -16.64 13.79
N ARG A 6 6.01 -16.67 13.05
CA ARG A 6 7.33 -16.29 13.59
C ARG A 6 7.41 -14.80 13.95
N VAL A 7 6.77 -13.93 13.17
CA VAL A 7 6.60 -12.52 13.58
C VAL A 7 5.77 -12.44 14.85
N ALA A 8 4.73 -13.27 15.03
CA ALA A 8 3.89 -13.27 16.22
C ALA A 8 4.55 -13.79 17.50
N GLU A 9 5.65 -14.53 17.39
CA GLU A 9 6.45 -14.99 18.54
C GLU A 9 7.39 -13.91 19.09
N GLN A 10 7.60 -12.80 18.37
CA GLN A 10 8.48 -11.71 18.80
C GLN A 10 7.87 -10.87 19.93
N ASP A 11 8.74 -10.34 20.78
CA ASP A 11 8.41 -9.34 21.79
C ASP A 11 7.92 -8.03 21.17
N TRP A 12 7.13 -7.29 21.95
CA TRP A 12 6.66 -5.96 21.61
C TRP A 12 7.68 -4.90 22.01
N GLU A 13 8.01 -3.97 21.13
CA GLU A 13 8.98 -2.91 21.37
C GLU A 13 8.49 -1.52 20.91
N PRO A 14 8.98 -0.40 21.48
CA PRO A 14 8.55 0.95 21.11
C PRO A 14 8.81 1.26 19.63
N LEU A 15 7.77 1.63 18.87
CA LEU A 15 7.80 1.82 17.41
C LEU A 15 8.93 2.75 16.93
N ARG A 16 9.74 2.32 15.94
CA ARG A 16 10.72 3.17 15.24
C ARG A 16 10.13 3.67 13.91
N ILE A 17 10.05 4.98 13.76
CA ILE A 17 9.60 5.64 12.53
C ILE A 17 10.76 6.43 11.94
N GLY A 18 11.15 6.08 10.71
CA GLY A 18 12.03 6.90 9.88
C GLY A 18 11.24 7.76 8.90
N TYR A 19 11.87 8.75 8.30
CA TYR A 19 11.28 9.54 7.23
C TYR A 19 12.32 10.01 6.20
N GLU A 20 11.86 10.39 5.02
CA GLU A 20 12.64 11.13 4.03
C GLU A 20 11.76 12.14 3.29
N PHE A 21 12.26 13.36 3.11
CA PHE A 21 11.62 14.34 2.23
C PHE A 21 11.88 14.00 0.77
N LEU A 22 10.82 13.80 0.00
CA LEU A 22 10.84 13.58 -1.45
C LEU A 22 10.05 14.69 -2.15
N ASP A 23 10.38 14.98 -3.41
CA ASP A 23 9.77 16.02 -4.24
C ASP A 23 9.57 17.37 -3.51
N ALA A 24 10.58 17.77 -2.74
CA ALA A 24 10.59 18.96 -1.89
C ALA A 24 11.47 20.10 -2.46
N GLU A 25 11.82 20.01 -3.74
CA GLU A 25 12.57 21.05 -4.45
C GLU A 25 11.80 22.39 -4.41
N GLY A 26 12.48 23.44 -3.94
CA GLY A 26 11.90 24.78 -3.85
C GLY A 26 10.97 25.00 -2.64
N VAL A 27 10.88 24.08 -1.69
CA VAL A 27 10.31 24.35 -0.35
C VAL A 27 11.25 25.30 0.41
N PRO A 28 10.76 26.37 1.08
CA PRO A 28 11.61 27.26 1.87
C PRO A 28 12.31 26.53 3.01
N GLY A 29 13.55 26.92 3.31
CA GLY A 29 14.37 26.23 4.33
C GLY A 29 13.75 26.28 5.73
N ASP A 30 13.22 27.44 6.12
CA ASP A 30 12.49 27.63 7.38
C ASP A 30 11.23 26.76 7.48
N VAL A 31 10.48 26.62 6.39
CA VAL A 31 9.32 25.73 6.30
C VAL A 31 9.73 24.27 6.45
N ARG A 32 10.81 23.86 5.78
CA ARG A 32 11.35 22.49 5.87
C ARG A 32 11.85 22.19 7.29
N ASP A 33 12.70 23.05 7.85
CA ASP A 33 13.29 22.90 9.19
C ASP A 33 12.20 22.86 10.27
N PHE A 34 11.13 23.65 10.10
CA PHE A 34 9.97 23.62 10.99
C PHE A 34 9.21 22.28 10.90
N ILE A 35 8.92 21.78 9.69
CA ILE A 35 8.27 20.48 9.52
C ILE A 35 9.16 19.37 10.11
N GLU A 36 10.46 19.38 9.81
CA GLU A 36 11.41 18.34 10.21
C GLU A 36 11.64 18.32 11.73
N HIS A 37 12.11 19.43 12.30
CA HIS A 37 12.61 19.49 13.68
C HIS A 37 11.55 19.86 14.72
N ARG A 38 10.38 20.40 14.31
CA ARG A 38 9.28 20.72 15.23
C ARG A 38 8.08 19.78 15.04
N VAL A 39 7.58 19.63 13.82
CA VAL A 39 6.35 18.88 13.55
C VAL A 39 6.58 17.36 13.59
N LEU A 40 7.40 16.83 12.68
CA LEU A 40 7.68 15.40 12.55
C LEU A 40 8.37 14.84 13.79
N ALA A 41 9.40 15.53 14.32
CA ALA A 41 10.09 15.10 15.54
C ALA A 41 9.14 14.88 16.73
N ARG A 42 8.14 15.76 16.92
CA ARG A 42 7.14 15.61 17.99
C ARG A 42 6.10 14.54 17.68
N ALA A 43 5.63 14.44 16.43
CA ALA A 43 4.65 13.44 16.01
C ALA A 43 5.21 12.01 16.06
N ILE A 44 6.44 11.80 15.57
CA ILE A 44 7.18 10.53 15.71
C ILE A 44 7.40 10.22 17.19
N GLY A 45 7.86 11.20 17.98
CA GLY A 45 8.04 11.02 19.42
C GLY A 45 6.75 10.61 20.15
N TYR A 46 5.58 11.10 19.74
CA TYR A 46 4.28 10.66 20.24
C TYR A 46 4.03 9.18 19.89
N TRP A 47 4.09 8.82 18.61
CA TRP A 47 3.77 7.46 18.15
C TRP A 47 4.75 6.40 18.67
N SER A 48 6.04 6.72 18.75
CA SER A 48 7.07 5.85 19.34
C SER A 48 6.85 5.56 20.83
N ARG A 49 6.14 6.42 21.56
CA ARG A 49 5.75 6.19 22.97
C ARG A 49 4.38 5.53 23.10
N ALA A 50 3.45 5.87 22.22
CA ALA A 50 2.07 5.38 22.26
C ALA A 50 1.93 3.94 21.74
N LEU A 51 2.72 3.55 20.75
CA LEU A 51 2.62 2.24 20.10
C LEU A 51 3.86 1.38 20.35
N ARG A 52 3.61 0.10 20.60
CA ARG A 52 4.61 -0.95 20.49
C ARG A 52 4.32 -1.79 19.26
N VAL A 53 5.37 -2.31 18.63
CA VAL A 53 5.32 -3.22 17.49
C VAL A 53 6.23 -4.41 17.72
N ARG A 54 5.92 -5.52 17.06
CA ARG A 54 6.91 -6.57 16.80
C ARG A 54 7.80 -6.09 15.66
N ARG A 55 9.12 -6.13 15.84
CA ARG A 55 10.07 -5.40 14.98
C ARG A 55 10.06 -5.86 13.52
N ALA A 56 10.61 -5.02 12.64
CA ALA A 56 11.15 -5.48 11.37
C ALA A 56 12.51 -6.15 11.60
N SER A 57 12.67 -7.38 11.10
CA SER A 57 13.92 -8.16 11.15
C SER A 57 14.94 -7.73 10.09
N GLU A 58 14.49 -7.09 9.01
CA GLU A 58 15.27 -6.67 7.85
C GLU A 58 14.98 -5.20 7.50
N PRO A 59 15.89 -4.49 6.80
CA PRO A 59 15.61 -3.14 6.28
C PRO A 59 14.36 -3.13 5.40
N LEU A 60 13.46 -2.16 5.64
CA LEU A 60 12.17 -2.10 4.96
C LEU A 60 12.39 -1.85 3.46
N ARG A 61 11.71 -2.65 2.63
CA ARG A 61 11.77 -2.55 1.16
C ARG A 61 10.44 -2.92 0.51
N ALA A 62 10.07 -2.18 -0.53
CA ALA A 62 8.92 -2.44 -1.37
C ALA A 62 9.26 -3.41 -2.52
N GLU A 63 8.24 -4.09 -3.05
CA GLU A 63 8.37 -4.90 -4.27
C GLU A 63 8.25 -4.00 -5.50
N TYR A 64 9.06 -4.23 -6.54
CA TYR A 64 8.85 -3.64 -7.87
C TYR A 64 7.53 -4.13 -8.49
N ILE A 65 6.74 -3.23 -9.09
CA ILE A 65 5.57 -3.60 -9.91
C ILE A 65 6.08 -4.16 -11.24
N GLY A 66 5.90 -5.45 -11.47
CA GLY A 66 6.23 -6.08 -12.76
C GLY A 66 5.21 -5.69 -13.83
N GLN A 67 5.64 -5.62 -15.09
CA GLN A 67 4.76 -5.43 -16.25
C GLN A 67 4.73 -6.70 -17.10
N ASN A 68 3.63 -6.91 -17.82
CA ASN A 68 3.38 -8.07 -18.69
C ASN A 68 3.79 -9.43 -18.08
N CYS A 69 3.48 -9.62 -16.79
CA CYS A 69 3.92 -10.79 -16.06
C CYS A 69 3.14 -12.04 -16.47
N GLU A 70 3.84 -13.05 -16.97
CA GLU A 70 3.29 -14.37 -17.26
C GLU A 70 3.66 -15.37 -16.15
N LYS A 71 2.69 -16.24 -15.82
CA LYS A 71 2.82 -17.33 -14.86
C LYS A 71 3.05 -18.63 -15.61
N TYR A 72 4.14 -19.34 -15.30
CA TYR A 72 4.43 -20.64 -15.90
C TYR A 72 4.80 -21.68 -14.83
N GLY A 73 4.47 -22.93 -15.12
CA GLY A 73 4.67 -24.07 -14.22
C GLY A 73 4.24 -25.36 -14.90
N LEU A 74 4.69 -26.50 -14.37
CA LEU A 74 4.32 -27.81 -14.88
C LEU A 74 2.96 -28.21 -14.33
N ALA A 75 1.98 -28.48 -15.20
CA ALA A 75 0.68 -29.01 -14.82
C ALA A 75 0.34 -30.25 -15.66
N PHE A 76 0.00 -31.37 -15.01
CA PHE A 76 -0.45 -32.59 -15.66
C PHE A 76 -1.85 -32.94 -15.19
N GLY A 77 -2.78 -33.15 -16.13
CA GLY A 77 -4.17 -33.52 -15.81
C GLY A 77 -4.90 -32.54 -14.89
N GLY A 78 -4.59 -31.24 -14.99
CA GLY A 78 -5.14 -30.18 -14.13
C GLY A 78 -4.51 -30.08 -12.74
N LYS A 79 -3.45 -30.86 -12.43
CA LYS A 79 -2.68 -30.73 -11.18
C LYS A 79 -1.31 -30.12 -11.45
N VAL A 80 -1.00 -29.03 -10.75
CA VAL A 80 0.32 -28.40 -10.76
C VAL A 80 1.32 -29.32 -10.05
N LEU A 81 2.42 -29.67 -10.72
CA LEU A 81 3.47 -30.57 -10.21
C LEU A 81 4.60 -29.84 -9.47
N THR A 82 4.77 -28.53 -9.69
CA THR A 82 5.81 -27.71 -9.05
C THR A 82 5.16 -26.56 -8.28
N ALA A 83 5.31 -26.53 -6.95
CA ALA A 83 4.79 -25.45 -6.10
C ALA A 83 5.44 -24.07 -6.37
N GLU A 84 6.61 -24.05 -7.02
CA GLU A 84 7.21 -22.84 -7.60
C GLU A 84 6.52 -22.50 -8.93
N GLU A 85 5.36 -21.88 -8.84
CA GLU A 85 4.76 -21.18 -9.97
C GLU A 85 5.64 -19.96 -10.28
N ARG A 86 6.46 -20.04 -11.33
CA ARG A 86 7.42 -18.98 -11.66
C ARG A 86 6.67 -17.87 -12.40
N TYR A 87 6.76 -16.66 -11.86
CA TYR A 87 6.28 -15.45 -12.50
C TYR A 87 7.48 -14.73 -13.12
N THR A 88 7.50 -14.57 -14.44
CA THR A 88 8.44 -13.67 -15.14
C THR A 88 7.69 -12.48 -15.68
N CYS A 89 8.32 -11.31 -15.63
CA CYS A 89 7.80 -10.05 -16.14
C CYS A 89 8.77 -9.50 -17.19
N ASP A 90 8.27 -8.84 -18.23
CA ASP A 90 9.13 -8.30 -19.30
C ASP A 90 10.05 -7.17 -18.80
N SER A 91 9.52 -6.41 -17.86
CA SER A 91 10.07 -5.21 -17.27
C SER A 91 9.41 -4.99 -15.90
N ALA A 92 9.89 -3.99 -15.17
CA ALA A 92 9.27 -3.58 -13.92
C ALA A 92 9.53 -2.11 -13.63
N LYS A 93 8.62 -1.50 -12.88
CA LYS A 93 8.68 -0.10 -12.45
C LYS A 93 8.59 0.01 -10.93
N PRO A 94 9.11 1.09 -10.33
CA PRO A 94 8.82 1.42 -8.94
C PRO A 94 7.31 1.41 -8.67
N PRO A 95 6.86 0.95 -7.49
CA PRO A 95 5.51 1.23 -7.02
C PRO A 95 5.35 2.74 -6.79
N VAL A 96 4.18 3.25 -7.12
CA VAL A 96 3.78 4.62 -6.78
C VAL A 96 3.05 4.63 -5.44
N CYS A 97 3.21 5.72 -4.69
CA CYS A 97 2.49 5.97 -3.46
C CYS A 97 1.68 7.26 -3.52
N GLY A 98 0.47 7.18 -2.94
CA GLY A 98 -0.41 8.31 -2.79
C GLY A 98 -0.99 8.85 -4.10
N PRO A 99 -1.86 9.87 -3.99
CA PRO A 99 -2.64 10.38 -5.11
C PRO A 99 -1.78 11.18 -6.10
N HIS A 100 -0.59 11.64 -5.69
CA HIS A 100 0.40 12.30 -6.56
C HIS A 100 1.22 11.35 -7.44
N GLY A 101 1.09 10.04 -7.24
CA GLY A 101 1.88 9.06 -7.98
C GLY A 101 3.38 9.07 -7.63
N LEU A 102 3.74 9.36 -6.37
CA LEU A 102 5.14 9.44 -5.93
C LEU A 102 5.83 8.07 -6.11
N GLU A 103 6.78 7.96 -7.04
CA GLU A 103 7.55 6.73 -7.23
C GLU A 103 8.44 6.45 -6.02
N ILE A 104 8.32 5.26 -5.41
CA ILE A 104 9.17 4.86 -4.30
C ILE A 104 10.62 4.72 -4.81
N PRO A 105 11.60 5.48 -4.28
CA PRO A 105 12.96 5.49 -4.81
C PRO A 105 13.61 4.10 -4.79
N ALA A 106 14.41 3.79 -5.83
CA ALA A 106 15.07 2.49 -5.99
C ALA A 106 15.87 2.01 -4.76
N ARG A 107 16.38 2.93 -3.93
CA ARG A 107 17.06 2.62 -2.65
C ARG A 107 16.17 1.90 -1.63
N TYR A 108 14.84 1.96 -1.77
CA TYR A 108 13.85 1.26 -0.95
C TYR A 108 13.19 0.08 -1.65
N LEU A 109 13.70 -0.36 -2.80
CA LEU A 109 13.15 -1.49 -3.55
C LEU A 109 13.99 -2.74 -3.30
N LYS A 110 13.33 -3.91 -3.31
CA LYS A 110 14.00 -5.21 -3.37
C LYS A 110 14.53 -5.48 -4.77
N SER A 111 15.44 -6.43 -4.92
CA SER A 111 15.81 -6.91 -6.24
C SER A 111 14.60 -7.50 -6.99
N LYS A 112 14.60 -7.39 -8.32
CA LYS A 112 13.59 -8.05 -9.15
C LYS A 112 14.18 -8.51 -10.47
N ARG A 113 14.01 -9.80 -10.78
CA ARG A 113 14.32 -10.35 -12.10
C ARG A 113 13.28 -9.90 -13.12
N VAL A 114 13.74 -9.41 -14.27
CA VAL A 114 12.93 -9.09 -15.46
C VAL A 114 13.55 -9.75 -16.69
N CYS A 115 12.75 -10.14 -17.67
CA CYS A 115 13.21 -10.98 -18.79
C CYS A 115 12.68 -10.43 -20.12
N SER A 116 13.59 -10.04 -21.02
CA SER A 116 13.29 -9.28 -22.26
C SER A 116 12.29 -9.91 -23.24
N LYS A 117 11.93 -11.18 -23.03
CA LYS A 117 10.78 -11.84 -23.63
C LYS A 117 10.02 -12.51 -22.51
N ASN A 118 8.70 -12.43 -22.55
CA ASN A 118 7.84 -13.32 -21.77
C ASN A 118 8.34 -14.75 -21.97
N CYS A 119 8.63 -15.48 -20.88
CA CYS A 119 9.02 -16.88 -20.96
C CYS A 119 7.79 -17.74 -21.30
N GLN A 120 7.25 -17.53 -22.50
CA GLN A 120 6.01 -18.09 -23.00
C GLN A 120 6.12 -19.61 -23.02
N SER A 121 5.41 -20.22 -22.07
CA SER A 121 5.19 -21.66 -22.01
C SER A 121 4.20 -22.09 -23.08
N THR A 122 4.55 -21.94 -24.37
CA THR A 122 3.85 -22.64 -25.45
C THR A 122 4.30 -24.11 -25.48
N VAL A 123 3.68 -24.89 -24.59
CA VAL A 123 3.63 -26.36 -24.58
C VAL A 123 4.90 -27.10 -24.12
N GLU A 124 4.75 -27.79 -22.98
CA GLU A 124 5.17 -29.16 -22.59
C GLU A 124 6.38 -29.86 -23.28
N THR A 125 7.34 -29.15 -23.85
CA THR A 125 8.52 -29.80 -24.43
C THR A 125 9.45 -30.27 -23.33
N PHE A 126 9.81 -31.56 -23.36
CA PHE A 126 10.81 -32.20 -22.48
C PHE A 126 12.14 -31.43 -22.39
N ALA A 127 12.44 -30.58 -23.38
CA ALA A 127 13.54 -29.64 -23.37
C ALA A 127 13.50 -28.64 -22.19
N HIS A 128 12.32 -28.11 -21.80
CA HIS A 128 12.19 -27.21 -20.64
C HIS A 128 12.52 -27.93 -19.31
N LEU A 129 12.17 -29.22 -19.20
CA LEU A 129 12.50 -30.06 -18.03
C LEU A 129 14.00 -30.36 -17.92
N LEU A 130 14.68 -30.52 -19.06
CA LEU A 130 16.11 -30.87 -19.12
C LEU A 130 17.04 -29.65 -19.19
N LYS A 131 16.51 -28.46 -19.48
CA LYS A 131 17.27 -27.20 -19.69
C LYS A 131 16.61 -26.00 -19.01
N ALA A 132 16.15 -26.16 -17.77
CA ALA A 132 15.37 -25.15 -17.05
C ALA A 132 16.04 -23.75 -16.95
N ASP A 133 17.37 -23.66 -17.01
CA ASP A 133 18.11 -22.39 -17.02
C ASP A 133 18.15 -21.69 -18.40
N GLN A 134 18.16 -22.43 -19.52
CA GLN A 134 18.36 -21.84 -20.86
C GLN A 134 17.11 -21.21 -21.49
N VAL A 135 15.95 -21.34 -20.84
CA VAL A 135 14.67 -20.87 -21.39
C VAL A 135 14.52 -19.35 -21.27
N CYS A 136 15.13 -18.77 -20.23
CA CYS A 136 15.06 -17.34 -19.93
C CYS A 136 16.46 -16.71 -19.98
N ASP A 137 17.26 -17.08 -21.01
CA ASP A 137 18.68 -16.70 -21.21
C ASP A 137 18.96 -15.18 -21.32
N ASN A 138 17.94 -14.31 -21.33
CA ASN A 138 18.10 -12.86 -21.35
C ASN A 138 17.21 -12.17 -20.30
N CYS A 139 17.40 -12.59 -19.04
CA CYS A 139 16.92 -11.88 -17.86
C CYS A 139 18.01 -11.00 -17.25
N THR A 140 17.60 -9.88 -16.67
CA THR A 140 18.43 -9.02 -15.83
C THR A 140 17.82 -8.91 -14.44
N ASP A 141 18.67 -8.86 -13.43
CA ASP A 141 18.24 -8.59 -12.05
C ASP A 141 18.36 -7.08 -11.79
N LEU A 142 17.23 -6.43 -11.54
CA LEU A 142 17.21 -5.08 -10.97
C LEU A 142 17.80 -5.17 -9.55
N PRO A 143 18.74 -4.28 -9.18
CA PRO A 143 19.47 -4.38 -7.92
C PRO A 143 18.58 -4.16 -6.70
N GLU A 144 18.93 -4.78 -5.58
CA GLU A 144 18.33 -4.47 -4.28
C GLU A 144 18.93 -3.17 -3.71
N GLY A 145 18.08 -2.27 -3.22
CA GLY A 145 18.50 -1.07 -2.49
C GLY A 145 18.87 -1.36 -1.03
N PRO A 146 19.51 -0.41 -0.31
CA PRO A 146 19.82 -0.58 1.12
C PRO A 146 18.58 -0.74 2.02
N GLY A 147 17.41 -0.24 1.60
CA GLY A 147 16.18 -0.22 2.40
C GLY A 147 16.23 0.75 3.59
N ALA A 148 15.10 0.90 4.28
CA ALA A 148 15.05 1.67 5.52
C ALA A 148 15.54 0.79 6.69
N ALA A 149 16.85 0.84 6.97
CA ALA A 149 17.47 0.05 8.02
C ALA A 149 17.09 0.56 9.42
N GLY A 150 16.81 -0.37 10.34
CA GLY A 150 16.53 -0.07 11.74
C GLY A 150 15.20 0.65 11.99
N GLN A 151 14.27 0.66 11.03
CA GLN A 151 12.93 1.24 11.17
C GLN A 151 11.87 0.13 11.09
N ASP A 152 10.72 0.35 11.70
CA ASP A 152 9.57 -0.56 11.58
C ASP A 152 8.46 0.04 10.69
N PHE A 153 8.45 1.37 10.56
CA PHE A 153 7.65 2.13 9.62
C PHE A 153 8.50 3.27 9.03
N PHE A 154 8.31 3.60 7.76
CA PHE A 154 9.04 4.69 7.09
C PHE A 154 8.10 5.61 6.31
N VAL A 155 8.25 6.92 6.49
CA VAL A 155 7.35 7.92 5.94
C VAL A 155 8.06 8.76 4.87
N PHE A 156 7.56 8.70 3.64
CA PHE A 156 7.90 9.70 2.64
C PHE A 156 7.14 10.99 2.95
N VAL A 157 7.83 12.12 2.92
CA VAL A 157 7.26 13.43 3.24
C VAL A 157 7.33 14.33 2.01
N THR A 158 6.20 14.82 1.56
CA THR A 158 6.11 15.81 0.47
C THR A 158 5.53 17.13 1.01
N VAL A 159 5.79 18.23 0.31
CA VAL A 159 5.23 19.55 0.66
C VAL A 159 4.68 20.22 -0.60
N LYS A 160 3.49 19.78 -1.02
CA LYS A 160 2.80 20.18 -2.27
C LYS A 160 1.39 20.67 -1.96
N ASP A 161 0.85 21.58 -2.79
CA ASP A 161 -0.54 22.06 -2.69
C ASP A 161 -1.54 21.19 -3.48
N ASP A 162 -1.06 20.11 -4.09
CA ASP A 162 -1.88 19.13 -4.80
C ASP A 162 -2.79 18.37 -3.79
N PHE A 163 -4.05 18.17 -4.13
CA PHE A 163 -5.12 17.65 -3.24
C PHE A 163 -5.29 18.40 -1.90
N CYS A 164 -4.86 19.66 -1.83
CA CYS A 164 -5.07 20.54 -0.69
C CYS A 164 -6.31 21.41 -0.88
N GLU A 165 -7.48 20.77 -0.83
CA GLU A 165 -8.78 21.45 -0.85
C GLU A 165 -8.99 22.33 0.40
N ASP A 166 -10.04 23.16 0.39
CA ASP A 166 -10.27 24.13 1.46
C ASP A 166 -10.46 23.45 2.83
N GLY A 167 -9.54 23.75 3.75
CA GLY A 167 -9.48 23.18 5.10
C GLY A 167 -8.49 22.02 5.25
N VAL A 168 -8.01 21.41 4.16
CA VAL A 168 -7.00 20.35 4.20
C VAL A 168 -5.64 20.98 4.52
N GLN A 169 -5.06 20.60 5.66
CA GLN A 169 -3.75 21.07 6.12
C GLN A 169 -2.61 20.12 5.73
N ALA A 170 -2.93 18.83 5.65
CA ALA A 170 -2.08 17.74 5.21
C ALA A 170 -2.98 16.57 4.78
N HIS A 171 -2.41 15.56 4.12
CA HIS A 171 -3.06 14.26 3.88
C HIS A 171 -2.03 13.14 3.94
N ALA A 172 -2.46 11.91 4.22
CA ALA A 172 -1.54 10.79 4.39
C ALA A 172 -2.14 9.42 4.14
N THR A 173 -1.34 8.54 3.53
CA THR A 173 -1.80 7.21 3.16
C THR A 173 -0.72 6.15 3.32
N THR A 174 -1.12 4.87 3.34
CA THR A 174 -0.20 3.73 3.39
C THR A 174 0.26 3.36 1.98
N CYS A 175 1.56 3.43 1.73
CA CYS A 175 2.14 3.01 0.46
C CYS A 175 2.23 1.48 0.34
N VAL A 176 2.79 0.82 1.35
CA VAL A 176 3.22 -0.58 1.27
C VAL A 176 2.98 -1.27 2.60
N LYS A 177 2.46 -2.51 2.51
CA LYS A 177 2.33 -3.44 3.62
C LYS A 177 3.29 -4.62 3.45
N ASP A 178 3.72 -5.21 4.55
CA ASP A 178 4.52 -6.44 4.53
C ASP A 178 3.65 -7.71 4.31
N GLN A 179 4.27 -8.90 4.37
CA GLN A 179 3.58 -10.18 4.21
C GLN A 179 2.57 -10.52 5.32
N CYS A 180 2.53 -9.74 6.39
CA CYS A 180 1.61 -9.84 7.50
C CYS A 180 0.66 -8.64 7.57
N ASP A 181 0.49 -7.97 6.42
CA ASP A 181 -0.32 -6.77 6.22
C ASP A 181 0.05 -5.58 7.14
N ARG A 182 1.22 -5.58 7.78
CA ARG A 182 1.70 -4.43 8.58
C ARG A 182 2.12 -3.31 7.62
N PRO A 183 1.61 -2.07 7.75
CA PRO A 183 2.17 -0.92 7.04
C PRO A 183 3.66 -0.75 7.35
N ILE A 184 4.47 -0.63 6.30
CA ILE A 184 5.93 -0.44 6.39
C ILE A 184 6.40 0.82 5.68
N PHE A 185 5.66 1.28 4.66
CA PHE A 185 5.87 2.59 4.04
C PHE A 185 4.55 3.37 4.02
N GLY A 186 4.62 4.65 4.37
CA GLY A 186 3.54 5.62 4.24
C GLY A 186 4.00 6.90 3.54
N LEU A 187 3.05 7.72 3.13
CA LEU A 187 3.25 9.07 2.61
C LEU A 187 2.51 10.05 3.52
N ILE A 188 3.12 11.20 3.81
CA ILE A 188 2.44 12.39 4.35
C ILE A 188 2.78 13.57 3.45
N ASN A 189 1.75 14.25 2.94
CA ASN A 189 1.91 15.52 2.25
C ASN A 189 1.46 16.67 3.16
N PHE A 190 2.32 17.66 3.37
CA PHE A 190 1.92 18.92 4.00
C PHE A 190 1.54 19.95 2.93
N CYS A 191 0.36 20.57 3.08
CA CYS A 191 -0.12 21.56 2.13
C CYS A 191 0.70 22.85 2.28
N ARG A 192 1.55 23.15 1.30
CA ARG A 192 2.56 24.22 1.35
C ARG A 192 1.97 25.58 1.75
N GLY A 193 0.85 25.98 1.13
CA GLY A 193 0.13 27.22 1.45
C GLY A 193 -0.60 27.24 2.79
N LYS A 194 -0.56 26.14 3.55
CA LYS A 194 -1.23 25.96 4.86
C LYS A 194 -0.25 25.75 6.02
N VAL A 195 1.05 25.59 5.74
CA VAL A 195 2.10 25.49 6.76
C VAL A 195 2.41 26.88 7.32
N SER A 196 2.38 27.01 8.65
CA SER A 196 2.69 28.25 9.37
C SER A 196 3.89 28.01 10.28
N VAL A 197 4.99 28.72 10.06
CA VAL A 197 6.19 28.63 10.90
C VAL A 197 6.05 29.40 12.23
N ALA A 198 4.87 29.97 12.51
CA ALA A 198 4.60 30.69 13.75
C ALA A 198 4.48 29.72 14.95
N GLU A 199 5.12 30.06 16.06
CA GLU A 199 5.16 29.21 17.27
C GLU A 199 3.74 28.90 17.82
N ALA A 200 2.80 29.82 17.68
CA ALA A 200 1.40 29.64 18.08
C ALA A 200 0.64 28.57 17.25
N ASP A 201 1.06 28.31 16.01
CA ASP A 201 0.49 27.28 15.13
C ASP A 201 1.19 25.92 15.25
N ALA A 202 2.28 25.84 16.01
CA ALA A 202 3.12 24.64 16.08
C ALA A 202 2.38 23.43 16.67
N ASP A 203 1.63 23.62 17.77
CA ASP A 203 0.86 22.53 18.38
C ASP A 203 -0.25 22.02 17.47
N ARG A 204 -0.95 22.92 16.75
CA ARG A 204 -1.97 22.55 15.77
C ARG A 204 -1.37 21.64 14.68
N GLN A 205 -0.25 22.05 14.09
CA GLN A 205 0.40 21.27 13.02
C GLN A 205 1.01 19.96 13.52
N VAL A 206 1.50 19.90 14.77
CA VAL A 206 1.90 18.63 15.40
C VAL A 206 0.70 17.71 15.57
N THR A 207 -0.47 18.19 16.01
CA THR A 207 -1.68 17.36 16.11
C THR A 207 -2.18 16.90 14.73
N THR A 208 -2.08 17.73 13.70
CA THR A 208 -2.33 17.34 12.30
C THR A 208 -1.38 16.22 11.87
N ALA A 209 -0.06 16.36 12.04
CA ALA A 209 0.90 15.32 11.67
C ALA A 209 0.69 14.01 12.46
N VAL A 210 0.27 14.07 13.73
CA VAL A 210 -0.12 12.89 14.51
C VAL A 210 -1.35 12.21 13.90
N HIS A 211 -2.37 12.97 13.50
CA HIS A 211 -3.58 12.47 12.83
C HIS A 211 -3.25 11.81 11.48
N GLU A 212 -2.49 12.49 10.63
CA GLU A 212 -2.02 11.95 9.35
C GLU A 212 -1.19 10.66 9.50
N MET A 213 -0.27 10.62 10.47
CA MET A 213 0.46 9.40 10.80
C MET A 213 -0.48 8.27 11.24
N ALA A 214 -1.62 8.55 11.87
CA ALA A 214 -2.60 7.52 12.23
C ALA A 214 -3.20 6.84 10.99
N HIS A 215 -3.57 7.63 9.97
CA HIS A 215 -4.11 7.13 8.70
C HIS A 215 -3.09 6.25 7.96
N ALA A 216 -1.83 6.69 7.88
CA ALA A 216 -0.73 5.94 7.26
C ALA A 216 -0.25 4.72 8.08
N LEU A 217 -0.52 4.66 9.40
CA LEU A 217 -0.12 3.55 10.27
C LEU A 217 -1.17 2.43 10.37
N ALA A 218 -2.47 2.76 10.47
CA ALA A 218 -3.52 1.76 10.69
C ALA A 218 -4.97 2.26 10.54
N PHE A 219 -5.23 3.56 10.71
CA PHE A 219 -6.59 4.07 10.97
C PHE A 219 -7.25 4.71 9.73
N SER A 220 -7.37 3.95 8.65
CA SER A 220 -8.32 4.24 7.56
C SER A 220 -9.25 3.04 7.36
N ALA A 221 -10.47 3.26 6.84
CA ALA A 221 -11.46 2.20 6.65
C ALA A 221 -10.92 1.03 5.79
N HIS A 222 -10.07 1.33 4.80
CA HIS A 222 -9.38 0.31 3.99
C HIS A 222 -8.42 -0.58 4.80
N HIS A 223 -7.91 -0.11 5.95
CA HIS A 223 -6.96 -0.86 6.76
C HIS A 223 -7.62 -1.91 7.68
N PHE A 224 -8.90 -1.76 8.03
CA PHE A 224 -9.55 -2.63 9.01
C PHE A 224 -9.63 -4.10 8.56
N GLN A 225 -9.78 -4.37 7.26
CA GLN A 225 -9.77 -5.74 6.73
C GLN A 225 -8.42 -6.47 6.87
N TYR A 226 -7.33 -5.71 7.05
CA TYR A 226 -5.98 -6.23 7.20
C TYR A 226 -5.60 -6.47 8.67
N PHE A 227 -6.47 -6.14 9.63
CA PHE A 227 -6.15 -6.32 11.05
C PHE A 227 -6.06 -7.81 11.39
N ARG A 228 -5.05 -8.15 12.21
CA ARG A 228 -4.74 -9.53 12.63
C ARG A 228 -4.94 -9.73 14.14
N HIS A 229 -5.15 -10.98 14.53
CA HIS A 229 -5.11 -11.43 15.91
C HIS A 229 -3.65 -11.48 16.41
N PRO A 230 -3.41 -11.60 17.74
CA PRO A 230 -2.06 -11.65 18.29
C PRO A 230 -1.18 -12.80 17.77
N ASP A 231 -1.78 -13.90 17.31
CA ASP A 231 -1.15 -15.07 16.68
C ASP A 231 -0.80 -14.84 15.19
N GLY A 232 -1.16 -13.69 14.63
CA GLY A 232 -0.95 -13.35 13.23
C GLY A 232 -2.05 -13.83 12.29
N THR A 233 -3.17 -14.42 12.74
CA THR A 233 -4.29 -14.77 11.85
C THR A 233 -5.13 -13.54 11.46
N PRO A 234 -5.69 -13.44 10.24
CA PRO A 234 -6.60 -12.35 9.87
C PRO A 234 -7.87 -12.34 10.74
N ARG A 235 -8.31 -11.16 11.20
CA ARG A 235 -9.53 -11.02 12.03
C ARG A 235 -10.83 -11.22 11.26
N VAL A 236 -10.79 -10.96 9.95
CA VAL A 236 -11.89 -11.16 9.03
C VAL A 236 -11.47 -12.17 7.96
N PRO A 237 -12.35 -13.12 7.56
CA PRO A 237 -12.07 -14.01 6.45
C PRO A 237 -11.85 -13.21 5.16
N ARG A 238 -10.77 -13.52 4.45
CA ARG A 238 -10.41 -12.92 3.16
C ARG A 238 -10.50 -13.95 2.04
N ASP A 239 -10.56 -13.49 0.79
CA ASP A 239 -10.53 -14.39 -0.36
C ASP A 239 -9.21 -15.18 -0.40
N PRO A 240 -9.24 -16.51 -0.64
CA PRO A 240 -8.03 -17.34 -0.61
C PRO A 240 -7.11 -17.16 -1.84
N ILE A 241 -7.61 -16.55 -2.92
CA ILE A 241 -6.87 -16.27 -4.16
C ILE A 241 -6.44 -14.80 -4.20
N GLU A 242 -7.31 -13.89 -3.76
CA GLU A 242 -7.07 -12.44 -3.74
C GLU A 242 -7.17 -11.86 -2.31
N PRO A 243 -6.15 -12.03 -1.43
CA PRO A 243 -6.24 -11.61 -0.02
C PRO A 243 -6.37 -10.11 0.23
N SER A 244 -6.42 -9.25 -0.78
CA SER A 244 -6.86 -7.85 -0.66
C SER A 244 -8.38 -7.70 -0.46
N LEU A 245 -9.14 -8.79 -0.61
CA LEU A 245 -10.61 -8.80 -0.56
C LEU A 245 -11.14 -9.56 0.64
N LEU A 246 -12.30 -9.13 1.15
CA LEU A 246 -13.09 -9.90 2.11
C LEU A 246 -13.72 -11.14 1.43
N LYS A 247 -13.84 -12.22 2.19
CA LYS A 247 -14.44 -13.46 1.70
C LYS A 247 -15.93 -13.24 1.44
N GLY A 248 -16.36 -13.47 0.20
CA GLY A 248 -17.75 -13.28 -0.21
C GLY A 248 -18.08 -11.86 -0.69
N SER A 249 -17.08 -10.98 -0.81
CA SER A 249 -17.29 -9.70 -1.51
C SER A 249 -17.69 -9.92 -2.96
N VAL A 250 -18.65 -9.14 -3.46
CA VAL A 250 -19.10 -9.18 -4.85
C VAL A 250 -18.98 -7.81 -5.54
N PRO A 251 -18.88 -7.76 -6.88
CA PRO A 251 -18.98 -6.51 -7.64
C PRO A 251 -20.33 -5.81 -7.45
N TRP A 252 -20.40 -4.47 -7.49
CA TRP A 252 -21.66 -3.73 -7.25
C TRP A 252 -21.78 -2.36 -7.97
N ARG A 253 -23.00 -1.81 -8.12
CA ARG A 253 -23.33 -0.48 -8.72
C ARG A 253 -24.37 0.32 -7.92
N CYS A 254 -24.14 1.63 -7.83
CA CYS A 254 -25.15 2.68 -7.57
C CYS A 254 -25.75 3.24 -8.87
N SER A 255 -27.05 3.56 -8.87
CA SER A 255 -27.75 4.24 -9.98
C SER A 255 -28.42 5.52 -9.51
N TYR A 256 -28.19 6.63 -10.23
CA TYR A 256 -28.80 7.92 -9.95
C TYR A 256 -30.16 8.06 -10.65
N ALA A 257 -31.03 8.91 -10.11
CA ALA A 257 -32.38 9.16 -10.65
C ALA A 257 -32.38 9.87 -12.02
N ASP A 258 -31.26 10.44 -12.44
CA ASP A 258 -31.07 11.14 -13.72
C ASP A 258 -30.59 10.24 -14.86
N GLY A 259 -30.56 8.91 -14.64
CA GLY A 259 -30.12 7.93 -15.63
C GLY A 259 -28.59 7.76 -15.72
N ARG A 260 -27.79 8.44 -14.89
CA ARG A 260 -26.36 8.14 -14.72
C ARG A 260 -26.16 6.92 -13.81
N THR A 261 -25.18 6.08 -14.13
CA THR A 261 -25.05 4.72 -13.57
C THR A 261 -23.55 4.31 -13.42
N SER A 262 -23.09 3.66 -12.31
CA SER A 262 -21.66 3.17 -12.15
C SER A 262 -21.23 1.90 -12.94
N TYR A 263 -21.35 0.63 -12.46
CA TYR A 263 -21.29 -0.61 -13.32
C TYR A 263 -22.41 -1.71 -13.17
N ARG A 264 -22.34 -2.86 -12.45
CA ARG A 264 -23.59 -3.65 -12.16
C ARG A 264 -23.57 -4.60 -10.93
N PHE A 265 -24.74 -5.15 -10.54
CA PHE A 265 -24.85 -6.56 -10.13
C PHE A 265 -26.06 -7.31 -10.78
N PRO A 266 -25.90 -8.59 -11.20
CA PRO A 266 -24.62 -9.22 -11.50
C PRO A 266 -23.92 -8.48 -12.64
N ASP A 267 -22.59 -8.30 -12.54
CA ASP A 267 -21.78 -7.68 -13.58
C ASP A 267 -21.04 -8.74 -14.40
N PRO A 268 -21.43 -8.98 -15.67
CA PRO A 268 -20.75 -9.92 -16.54
C PRO A 268 -19.50 -9.32 -17.23
N ALA A 269 -19.23 -8.01 -17.12
CA ALA A 269 -18.14 -7.34 -17.83
C ALA A 269 -16.79 -7.40 -17.10
N GLY A 270 -16.79 -7.55 -15.77
CA GLY A 270 -15.61 -8.00 -15.02
C GLY A 270 -14.62 -6.95 -14.52
N ASP A 271 -14.87 -5.65 -14.74
CA ASP A 271 -14.15 -4.55 -14.08
C ASP A 271 -14.78 -4.24 -12.71
N ARG A 272 -13.97 -4.27 -11.64
CA ARG A 272 -14.47 -4.64 -10.30
C ARG A 272 -14.32 -3.53 -9.26
N ARG A 273 -15.39 -3.29 -8.50
CA ARG A 273 -15.32 -2.77 -7.13
C ARG A 273 -16.12 -3.66 -6.20
N TYR A 274 -15.44 -4.16 -5.16
CA TYR A 274 -15.93 -5.21 -4.29
C TYR A 274 -16.60 -4.63 -3.03
N VAL A 275 -17.80 -5.14 -2.71
CA VAL A 275 -18.58 -4.71 -1.54
C VAL A 275 -18.87 -5.90 -0.64
N ASP A 276 -18.75 -5.70 0.68
CA ASP A 276 -19.05 -6.72 1.68
C ASP A 276 -20.57 -6.80 1.93
N LEU A 277 -21.19 -7.88 1.46
CA LEU A 277 -22.61 -8.15 1.70
C LEU A 277 -22.89 -8.85 3.04
N HIS A 278 -21.87 -9.28 3.78
CA HIS A 278 -22.03 -9.83 5.13
C HIS A 278 -22.25 -8.73 6.18
N ALA A 279 -21.90 -7.47 5.87
CA ALA A 279 -22.26 -6.28 6.65
C ALA A 279 -23.76 -5.90 6.49
N SER A 280 -24.66 -6.86 6.74
CA SER A 280 -26.10 -6.71 6.58
C SER A 280 -26.67 -5.65 7.54
N GLY A 281 -26.94 -4.47 7.00
CA GLY A 281 -27.57 -3.35 7.71
C GLY A 281 -26.81 -2.03 7.65
N VAL A 282 -25.54 -2.00 7.22
CA VAL A 282 -24.75 -0.75 7.15
C VAL A 282 -24.72 -0.19 5.73
N VAL A 283 -25.84 0.42 5.33
CA VAL A 283 -25.91 1.32 4.17
C VAL A 283 -25.47 2.71 4.65
N GLY A 284 -24.27 3.12 4.24
CA GLY A 284 -23.79 4.49 4.46
C GLY A 284 -24.28 5.42 3.37
N LYS A 285 -24.58 6.67 3.74
CA LYS A 285 -24.55 7.78 2.78
C LYS A 285 -23.16 8.38 2.81
N PHE A 286 -22.51 8.45 1.66
CA PHE A 286 -21.25 9.14 1.49
C PHE A 286 -21.49 10.36 0.62
N ASP A 287 -20.92 11.50 1.00
CA ASP A 287 -20.65 12.55 0.02
C ASP A 287 -19.34 12.20 -0.67
N GLU A 288 -19.33 12.28 -2.00
CA GLU A 288 -18.11 12.41 -2.78
C GLU A 288 -18.11 13.84 -3.33
N ARG A 289 -17.65 14.80 -2.51
CA ARG A 289 -17.27 16.17 -2.91
C ARG A 289 -18.25 16.84 -3.88
N GLY A 290 -19.52 16.91 -3.48
CA GLY A 290 -20.57 17.64 -4.20
C GLY A 290 -21.36 16.84 -5.24
N LEU A 291 -21.07 15.54 -5.43
CA LEU A 291 -21.97 14.62 -6.11
C LEU A 291 -22.92 13.98 -5.07
N GLY A 292 -24.23 14.07 -5.31
CA GLY A 292 -25.26 13.89 -4.29
C GLY A 292 -25.35 12.52 -3.63
N GLU A 293 -25.92 12.49 -2.42
CA GLU A 293 -26.00 11.35 -1.50
C GLU A 293 -26.35 10.00 -2.16
N CYS A 294 -25.35 9.12 -2.28
CA CYS A 294 -25.57 7.72 -2.65
C CYS A 294 -25.70 6.82 -1.42
N PRO A 295 -26.78 6.02 -1.28
CA PRO A 295 -26.85 4.94 -0.31
C PRO A 295 -26.01 3.75 -0.79
N CYS A 296 -24.76 3.66 -0.32
CA CYS A 296 -23.86 2.55 -0.62
C CYS A 296 -23.77 1.59 0.58
N PRO A 297 -23.79 0.25 0.40
CA PRO A 297 -23.24 -0.64 1.41
C PRO A 297 -21.73 -0.37 1.53
N LEU A 298 -21.17 -0.45 2.74
CA LEU A 298 -19.74 -0.19 2.96
C LEU A 298 -18.85 -1.12 2.11
N GLY A 299 -18.14 -0.53 1.16
CA GLY A 299 -17.17 -1.16 0.27
C GLY A 299 -16.38 -0.04 -0.42
N GLN A 300 -15.10 -0.27 -0.75
CA GLN A 300 -14.13 0.81 -0.99
C GLN A 300 -14.60 1.88 -1.99
N PRO A 301 -14.78 3.15 -1.54
CA PRO A 301 -14.61 4.31 -2.41
C PRO A 301 -13.12 4.40 -2.76
N ASP A 302 -12.81 4.76 -4.01
CA ASP A 302 -11.42 4.87 -4.46
C ASP A 302 -10.78 6.17 -3.99
N LEU A 303 -9.47 6.09 -3.74
CA LEU A 303 -8.50 7.17 -3.99
C LEU A 303 -8.87 8.56 -3.43
N LEU A 304 -8.91 8.68 -2.10
CA LEU A 304 -8.33 9.78 -1.30
C LEU A 304 -8.77 9.64 0.17
N SER A 305 -8.06 8.77 0.91
CA SER A 305 -7.92 8.84 2.37
C SER A 305 -6.45 8.60 2.71
#